data_AF-A0A813JJS5-F1
#
_entry.id   AF-A0A813JJS5-F1
#
_cell.length_a   1.000
_cell.length_b   1.000
_cell.length_c   1.000
_cell.angle_alpha   90.00
_cell.angle_beta   90.00
_cell.angle_gamma   90.00
#
_symmetry.space_group_name_H-M   'P 1'
#
loop_
_entity.id
_entity.type
_entity.pdbx_description
1 polymer ?
#
loop_
_entity_poly.entity_id
_entity_poly.type
_entity_poly.pdbx_seq_one_letter_code
_entity_poly.pdbx_strand_id
1 'polypeptide(L)'
;AWDVPLLLRRCKQQGEKGDQVSEYLNYGSLMKGVEQILSRLLGLGFTQEEPGPIEVWHPSVQKYAIRDGERIVGVLYLDPFQRPGKTVQSAQFTLQGSKLLPGGELQTPKTTLVYSLPIASAGLPLSFAITFMHEIGHAVHSLLSETHFQHLS
;
A
#
# COMPACT_ATOMS: atom_id res chain seq x y z
N ALA A 1 -14.78 -15.57 -26.36
CA ALA A 1 -13.51 -15.73 -27.11
C ALA A 1 -12.41 -16.08 -26.11
N TRP A 2 -11.76 -17.25 -26.25
CA TRP A 2 -10.76 -17.78 -25.30
C TRP A 2 -9.35 -17.87 -25.90
N ASP A 3 -9.24 -17.72 -27.22
CA ASP A 3 -7.99 -17.88 -27.96
C ASP A 3 -6.96 -16.80 -27.62
N VAL A 4 -7.40 -15.54 -27.52
CA VAL A 4 -6.51 -14.39 -27.25
C VAL A 4 -5.80 -14.52 -25.89
N PRO A 5 -6.49 -14.74 -24.75
CA PRO A 5 -5.83 -14.98 -23.46
C PRO A 5 -4.88 -16.19 -23.48
N LEU A 6 -5.25 -17.26 -24.17
CA LEU A 6 -4.41 -18.47 -24.27
C LEU A 6 -3.12 -18.23 -25.05
N LEU A 7 -3.22 -17.57 -26.21
CA LEU A 7 -2.07 -17.29 -27.08
C LEU A 7 -1.11 -16.31 -26.39
N LEU A 8 -1.62 -15.27 -25.74
CA LEU A 8 -0.80 -14.35 -24.95
C LEU A 8 -0.05 -15.09 -23.84
N ARG A 9 -0.71 -16.01 -23.12
CA ARG A 9 -0.08 -16.82 -22.07
C ARG A 9 1.05 -17.69 -22.63
N ARG A 10 0.85 -18.33 -23.79
CA ARG A 10 1.88 -19.17 -24.44
C ARG A 10 3.09 -18.35 -24.89
N CYS A 11 2.88 -17.18 -25.50
CA CYS A 11 3.97 -16.28 -25.88
C CYS A 11 4.78 -15.84 -24.65
N LYS A 12 4.11 -15.52 -23.54
CA LYS A 12 4.76 -15.13 -22.29
C LYS A 12 5.63 -16.26 -21.72
N GLN A 13 5.10 -17.49 -21.70
CA GLN A 13 5.84 -18.68 -21.24
C GLN A 13 7.04 -19.04 -22.11
N GLN A 14 7.01 -18.75 -23.41
CA GLN A 14 8.16 -18.97 -24.30
C GLN A 14 9.25 -17.91 -24.13
N GLY A 15 8.90 -16.70 -23.64
CA GLY A 15 9.84 -15.61 -23.40
C GLY A 15 10.39 -15.53 -21.97
N GLU A 16 9.65 -16.01 -20.97
CA GLU A 16 10.05 -15.99 -19.56
C GLU A 16 10.97 -17.18 -19.25
N LYS A 17 12.31 -16.97 -19.30
CA LYS A 17 13.24 -17.81 -18.54
C LYS A 17 12.89 -17.63 -17.05
N GLY A 18 12.67 -18.74 -16.34
CA GLY A 18 12.12 -18.78 -14.98
C GLY A 18 12.56 -17.61 -14.09
N ASP A 19 11.57 -16.84 -13.64
CA ASP A 19 11.77 -15.56 -12.94
C ASP A 19 12.23 -15.81 -11.48
N GLN A 20 13.54 -16.04 -11.31
CA GLN A 20 14.20 -16.28 -10.02
C GLN A 20 14.05 -15.09 -9.05
N VAL A 21 13.61 -13.93 -9.52
CA VAL A 21 13.40 -12.73 -8.71
C VAL A 21 12.33 -12.95 -7.64
N SER A 22 11.32 -13.78 -7.92
CA SER A 22 10.20 -14.04 -7.01
C SER A 22 10.62 -14.63 -5.65
N GLU A 23 11.74 -15.35 -5.60
CA GLU A 23 12.29 -15.94 -4.36
C GLU A 23 12.87 -14.88 -3.41
N TYR A 24 13.28 -13.73 -3.95
CA TYR A 24 13.82 -12.61 -3.16
C TYR A 24 12.73 -11.60 -2.74
N LEU A 25 11.56 -11.69 -3.36
CA LEU A 25 10.42 -10.83 -3.08
C LEU A 25 9.55 -11.46 -2.01
N ASN A 26 9.61 -10.93 -0.79
CA ASN A 26 8.66 -11.24 0.27
C ASN A 26 8.06 -9.93 0.81
N TYR A 27 6.98 -10.05 1.59
CA TYR A 27 6.28 -8.89 2.13
C TYR A 27 7.20 -7.95 2.92
N GLY A 28 8.09 -8.49 3.77
CA GLY A 28 9.04 -7.69 4.54
C GLY A 28 10.02 -6.92 3.66
N SER A 29 10.56 -7.57 2.61
CA SER A 29 11.43 -6.91 1.62
C SER A 29 10.71 -5.78 0.89
N LEU A 30 9.44 -5.95 0.53
CA LEU A 30 8.63 -4.91 -0.12
C LEU A 30 8.41 -3.71 0.81
N MET A 31 8.02 -3.96 2.06
CA MET A 31 7.83 -2.90 3.07
C MET A 31 9.11 -2.10 3.32
N LYS A 32 10.25 -2.81 3.45
CA LYS A 32 11.57 -2.17 3.58
C LYS A 32 11.94 -1.35 2.34
N GLY A 33 11.54 -1.81 1.15
CA GLY A 33 11.70 -1.07 -0.10
C GLY A 33 10.91 0.25 -0.08
N VAL A 34 9.66 0.22 0.37
CA VAL A 34 8.81 1.42 0.52
C VAL A 34 9.44 2.41 1.49
N GLU A 35 9.87 1.95 2.67
CA GLU A 35 10.54 2.79 3.66
C GLU A 35 11.78 3.49 3.07
N GLN A 36 12.63 2.74 2.36
CA GLN A 36 13.83 3.31 1.73
C GLN A 36 13.51 4.32 0.64
N ILE A 37 12.47 4.06 -0.17
CA ILE A 37 12.04 4.98 -1.23
C ILE A 37 11.52 6.28 -0.62
N LEU A 38 10.63 6.20 0.38
CA LEU A 38 10.09 7.37 1.05
C LEU A 38 11.18 8.18 1.75
N SER A 39 12.09 7.51 2.45
CA SER A 39 13.19 8.17 3.14
C SER A 39 14.18 8.83 2.16
N ARG A 40 14.61 8.12 1.10
CA ARG A 40 15.66 8.61 0.21
C ARG A 40 15.18 9.59 -0.85
N LEU A 41 13.96 9.41 -1.38
CA LEU A 41 13.44 10.27 -2.44
C LEU A 41 12.65 11.44 -1.88
N LEU A 42 11.91 11.25 -0.78
CA LEU A 42 11.00 12.27 -0.23
C LEU A 42 11.45 12.83 1.13
N GLY A 43 12.49 12.26 1.75
CA GLY A 43 12.92 12.67 3.08
C GLY A 43 11.94 12.29 4.20
N LEU A 44 10.98 11.41 3.92
CA LEU A 44 9.90 11.07 4.84
C LEU A 44 10.23 9.82 5.68
N GLY A 45 9.88 9.88 6.96
CA GLY A 45 9.87 8.71 7.84
C GLY A 45 8.64 7.84 7.57
N PHE A 46 8.84 6.52 7.57
CA PHE A 46 7.76 5.54 7.43
C PHE A 46 7.87 4.51 8.55
N THR A 47 7.05 4.68 9.59
CA THR A 47 7.20 3.92 10.84
C THR A 47 5.92 3.17 11.17
N GLN A 48 6.05 1.87 11.49
CA GLN A 48 4.94 1.09 12.01
C GLN A 48 4.58 1.54 13.43
N GLU A 49 3.29 1.67 13.71
CA GLU A 49 2.76 2.00 15.03
C GLU A 49 1.70 0.98 15.45
N GLU A 50 1.55 0.83 16.77
CA GLU A 50 0.44 0.07 17.31
C GLU A 50 -0.87 0.86 17.13
N PRO A 51 -1.92 0.23 16.54
CA PRO A 51 -3.24 0.83 16.52
C PRO A 51 -3.78 1.05 17.93
N GLY A 52 -4.49 2.15 18.15
CA GLY A 52 -5.20 2.41 19.38
C GLY A 52 -6.39 1.46 19.59
N PRO A 53 -7.01 1.48 20.79
CA PRO A 53 -8.17 0.65 21.09
C PRO A 53 -9.29 0.89 20.08
N ILE A 54 -9.75 -0.19 19.42
CA ILE A 54 -10.87 -0.16 18.46
C ILE A 54 -10.56 0.70 17.20
N GLU A 55 -9.29 1.03 16.93
CA GLU A 55 -8.90 1.83 15.76
C GLU A 55 -8.98 1.04 14.44
N VAL A 56 -8.75 -0.28 14.50
CA VAL A 56 -8.69 -1.15 13.31
C VAL A 56 -9.82 -2.19 13.30
N TRP A 57 -10.28 -2.55 12.10
CA TRP A 57 -11.35 -3.53 11.90
C TRP A 57 -10.90 -4.99 12.05
N HIS A 58 -9.59 -5.25 12.06
CA HIS A 58 -9.05 -6.60 12.24
C HIS A 58 -7.64 -6.56 12.86
N PRO A 59 -7.25 -7.51 13.73
CA PRO A 59 -5.93 -7.51 14.39
C PRO A 59 -4.72 -7.62 13.44
N SER A 60 -4.92 -8.11 12.22
CA SER A 60 -3.84 -8.20 11.21
C SER A 60 -3.59 -6.89 10.46
N VAL A 61 -4.40 -5.85 10.70
CA VAL A 61 -4.23 -4.55 10.04
C VAL A 61 -3.08 -3.82 10.71
N GLN A 62 -2.15 -3.36 9.90
CA GLN A 62 -0.94 -2.67 10.34
C GLN A 62 -1.12 -1.18 10.13
N LYS A 63 -0.78 -0.38 11.13
CA LYS A 63 -0.80 1.07 11.05
C LYS A 63 0.62 1.58 10.80
N TYR A 64 0.75 2.46 9.82
CA TYR A 64 1.99 3.15 9.50
C TYR A 64 1.76 4.65 9.53
N ALA A 65 2.61 5.36 10.28
CA ALA A 65 2.66 6.80 10.28
C ALA A 65 3.74 7.28 9.32
N ILE A 66 3.37 8.22 8.45
CA ILE A 66 4.29 8.93 7.57
C ILE A 66 4.65 10.25 8.23
N ARG A 67 5.95 10.52 8.39
CA ARG A 67 6.46 11.66 9.12
C ARG A 67 7.37 12.54 8.27
N ASP A 68 7.24 13.84 8.45
CA ASP A 68 8.22 14.84 8.04
C ASP A 68 8.84 15.42 9.32
N GLY A 69 10.05 14.96 9.67
CA GLY A 69 10.64 15.19 10.99
C GLY A 69 9.77 14.64 12.12
N GLU A 70 9.31 15.51 13.02
CA GLU A 70 8.42 15.15 14.13
C GLU A 70 6.92 15.23 13.76
N ARG A 71 6.58 15.86 12.63
CA ARG A 71 5.19 16.05 12.19
C ARG A 71 4.67 14.80 11.49
N ILE A 72 3.52 14.29 11.89
CA ILE A 72 2.80 13.25 11.15
C ILE A 72 2.07 13.93 9.98
N VAL A 73 2.48 13.58 8.76
CA VAL A 73 1.88 14.10 7.52
C VAL A 73 0.75 13.20 7.01
N GLY A 74 0.72 11.92 7.40
CA GLY A 74 -0.35 11.02 7.02
C GLY A 74 -0.31 9.67 7.73
N VAL A 75 -1.43 8.94 7.70
CA VAL A 75 -1.53 7.59 8.27
C VAL A 75 -2.02 6.59 7.22
N LEU A 76 -1.27 5.51 7.05
CA LEU A 76 -1.60 4.38 6.19
C LEU A 76 -2.02 3.17 7.03
N TYR A 77 -3.22 2.64 6.80
CA TYR A 77 -3.64 1.34 7.32
C TYR A 77 -3.50 0.27 6.25
N LEU A 78 -2.67 -0.73 6.51
CA LEU A 78 -2.37 -1.79 5.57
C LEU A 78 -3.03 -3.10 6.04
N ASP A 79 -3.92 -3.65 5.23
CA ASP A 79 -4.57 -4.95 5.47
C ASP A 79 -4.06 -5.97 4.43
N PRO A 80 -2.88 -6.59 4.65
CA PRO A 80 -2.17 -7.32 3.60
C PRO A 80 -2.70 -8.73 3.35
N PHE A 81 -3.18 -9.43 4.39
CA PHE A 81 -3.39 -10.88 4.33
C PHE A 81 -4.83 -11.28 3.95
N GLN A 82 -4.94 -12.40 3.23
CA GLN A 82 -6.22 -13.04 2.95
C GLN A 82 -6.82 -13.66 4.23
N ARG A 83 -8.15 -13.62 4.35
CA ARG A 83 -8.90 -14.28 5.42
C ARG A 83 -10.35 -14.57 4.97
N PRO A 84 -11.04 -15.53 5.62
CA PRO A 84 -12.46 -15.80 5.32
C PRO A 84 -13.31 -14.51 5.40
N GLY A 85 -14.13 -14.28 4.38
CA GLY A 85 -15.02 -13.11 4.30
C GLY A 85 -14.39 -11.80 3.81
N LYS A 86 -13.08 -11.76 3.53
CA LYS A 86 -12.41 -10.59 2.94
C LYS A 86 -12.50 -10.62 1.40
N THR A 87 -12.78 -9.47 0.79
CA THR A 87 -12.81 -9.29 -0.67
C THR A 87 -11.44 -9.55 -1.30
N VAL A 88 -11.41 -10.22 -2.45
CA VAL A 88 -10.16 -10.68 -3.10
C VAL A 88 -9.42 -9.56 -3.84
N GLN A 89 -10.07 -8.43 -4.11
CA GLN A 89 -9.49 -7.37 -4.92
C GLN A 89 -8.55 -6.46 -4.11
N SER A 90 -7.35 -6.22 -4.65
CA SER A 90 -6.46 -5.18 -4.17
C SER A 90 -7.10 -3.81 -4.39
N ALA A 91 -7.18 -2.99 -3.35
CA ALA A 91 -7.83 -1.69 -3.44
C ALA A 91 -7.25 -0.68 -2.44
N GLN A 92 -7.24 0.58 -2.86
CA GLN A 92 -7.01 1.74 -2.01
C GLN A 92 -8.33 2.40 -1.66
N PHE A 93 -8.52 2.73 -0.38
CA PHE A 93 -9.66 3.51 0.08
C PHE A 93 -9.21 4.70 0.93
N THR A 94 -9.74 5.88 0.62
CA THR A 94 -9.48 7.08 1.42
C THR A 94 -10.43 7.09 2.61
N LEU A 95 -9.88 7.03 3.83
CA LEU A 95 -10.67 7.05 5.06
C LEU A 95 -10.91 8.49 5.52
N GLN A 96 -9.90 9.33 5.38
CA GLN A 96 -9.92 10.74 5.75
C GLN A 96 -9.05 11.51 4.76
N GLY A 97 -9.64 12.46 4.04
CA GLY A 97 -8.89 13.34 3.15
C GLY A 97 -8.28 14.52 3.90
N SER A 98 -7.33 15.18 3.26
CA SER A 98 -6.75 16.44 3.70
C SER A 98 -7.80 17.56 3.64
N LYS A 99 -7.84 18.41 4.67
CA LYS A 99 -8.77 19.55 4.72
C LYS A 99 -8.29 20.59 5.73
N LEU A 100 -8.49 21.86 5.43
CA LEU A 100 -8.34 22.93 6.41
C LEU A 100 -9.54 22.97 7.37
N LEU A 101 -9.29 22.81 8.67
CA LEU A 101 -10.33 22.90 9.71
C LEU A 101 -10.68 24.36 10.00
N PRO A 102 -11.87 24.65 10.56
CA PRO A 102 -12.30 26.02 10.92
C PRO A 102 -11.39 26.79 11.89
N GLY A 103 -10.33 26.19 12.43
CA GLY A 103 -9.30 26.82 13.26
C GLY A 103 -7.96 27.09 12.57
N GLY A 104 -7.85 26.82 11.26
CA GLY A 104 -6.59 26.96 10.51
C GLY A 104 -5.64 25.76 10.61
N GLU A 105 -5.99 24.74 11.40
CA GLU A 105 -5.26 23.48 11.46
C GLU A 105 -5.58 22.59 10.26
N LEU A 106 -4.58 21.88 9.74
CA LEU A 106 -4.76 20.92 8.66
C LEU A 106 -5.12 19.54 9.23
N GLN A 107 -6.22 18.98 8.75
CA GLN A 107 -6.64 17.62 9.08
C GLN A 107 -5.66 16.62 8.47
N THR A 108 -5.07 15.75 9.30
CA THR A 108 -4.16 14.70 8.84
C THR A 108 -4.90 13.67 7.98
N PRO A 109 -4.48 13.44 6.72
CA PRO A 109 -5.10 12.46 5.86
C PRO A 109 -4.81 11.03 6.33
N LYS A 110 -5.77 10.14 6.10
CA LYS A 110 -5.70 8.71 6.41
C LYS A 110 -6.23 7.89 5.26
N THR A 111 -5.48 6.86 4.89
CA THR A 111 -5.83 5.98 3.77
C THR A 111 -5.63 4.52 4.17
N THR A 112 -6.27 3.61 3.44
CA THR A 112 -6.04 2.18 3.60
C THR A 112 -5.72 1.51 2.28
N LEU A 113 -4.82 0.54 2.34
CA LEU A 113 -4.54 -0.40 1.28
C LEU A 113 -4.94 -1.80 1.73
N VAL A 114 -5.73 -2.46 0.90
CA VAL A 114 -6.21 -3.81 1.14
C VAL A 114 -5.62 -4.73 0.08
N TYR A 115 -5.01 -5.83 0.50
CA TYR A 115 -4.50 -6.89 -0.36
C TYR A 115 -5.02 -8.25 0.11
N SER A 116 -4.87 -9.27 -0.73
CA SER A 116 -5.24 -10.65 -0.40
C SER A 116 -4.03 -11.59 -0.49
N LEU A 117 -2.97 -11.29 0.28
CA LEU A 117 -1.75 -12.10 0.31
C LEU A 117 -1.93 -13.39 1.10
N PRO A 118 -1.41 -14.54 0.60
CA PRO A 118 -1.28 -15.74 1.42
C PRO A 118 -0.33 -15.51 2.60
N ILE A 119 -0.72 -15.97 3.80
CA ILE A 119 0.04 -15.76 5.05
C ILE A 119 1.44 -16.41 4.99
N ALA A 120 1.60 -17.50 4.24
CA ALA A 120 2.84 -18.28 4.15
C ALA A 120 3.54 -18.19 2.78
N SER A 121 3.42 -17.07 2.07
CA SER A 121 4.07 -16.92 0.76
C SER A 121 5.58 -16.71 0.92
N ALA A 122 6.37 -17.75 0.70
CA ALA A 122 7.84 -17.68 0.75
C ALA A 122 8.44 -16.78 -0.35
N GLY A 123 7.72 -16.64 -1.46
CA GLY A 123 8.05 -15.72 -2.55
C GLY A 123 6.78 -15.07 -3.11
N LEU A 124 6.91 -13.86 -3.62
CA LEU A 124 5.85 -13.09 -4.24
C LEU A 124 6.20 -12.89 -5.73
N PRO A 125 5.22 -13.01 -6.64
CA PRO A 125 5.49 -12.76 -8.04
C PRO A 125 5.85 -11.29 -8.28
N LEU A 126 6.73 -11.03 -9.25
CA LEU A 126 7.10 -9.67 -9.63
C LEU A 126 5.88 -8.81 -9.98
N SER A 127 4.86 -9.40 -10.61
CA SER A 127 3.60 -8.71 -10.90
C SER A 127 2.92 -8.18 -9.63
N PHE A 128 2.94 -8.94 -8.53
CA PHE A 128 2.40 -8.46 -7.26
C PHE A 128 3.24 -7.31 -6.72
N ALA A 129 4.56 -7.40 -6.75
CA ALA A 129 5.43 -6.30 -6.30
C ALA A 129 5.17 -5.01 -7.08
N ILE A 130 4.97 -5.11 -8.41
CA ILE A 130 4.61 -3.95 -9.25
C ILE A 130 3.25 -3.37 -8.81
N THR A 131 2.22 -4.20 -8.64
CA THR A 131 0.90 -3.74 -8.17
C THR A 131 1.01 -3.12 -6.78
N PHE A 132 1.73 -3.74 -5.86
CA PHE A 132 1.93 -3.24 -4.51
C PHE A 132 2.56 -1.84 -4.51
N MET A 133 3.62 -1.65 -5.31
CA MET A 133 4.26 -0.34 -5.44
C MET A 133 3.35 0.70 -6.10
N HIS A 134 2.52 0.30 -7.07
CA HIS A 134 1.53 1.19 -7.70
C HIS A 134 0.51 1.72 -6.69
N GLU A 135 -0.08 0.82 -5.90
CA GLU A 135 -1.07 1.19 -4.87
C GLU A 135 -0.45 2.00 -3.73
N ILE A 136 0.79 1.70 -3.32
CA ILE A 136 1.55 2.55 -2.38
C ILE A 136 1.74 3.96 -2.97
N GLY A 137 2.00 4.08 -4.27
CA GLY A 137 2.09 5.36 -4.95
C GLY A 137 0.80 6.18 -4.81
N HIS A 138 -0.37 5.56 -5.03
CA HIS A 138 -1.66 6.22 -4.80
C HIS A 138 -1.85 6.63 -3.35
N ALA A 139 -1.55 5.74 -2.40
CA ALA A 139 -1.66 6.04 -0.98
C ALA A 139 -0.78 7.23 -0.58
N VAL A 140 0.47 7.27 -1.03
CA VAL A 140 1.40 8.37 -0.74
C VAL A 140 0.92 9.67 -1.39
N HIS A 141 0.44 9.61 -2.64
CA HIS A 141 -0.14 10.78 -3.30
C HIS A 141 -1.30 11.38 -2.50
N SER A 142 -2.25 10.55 -2.06
CA SER A 142 -3.37 11.01 -1.23
C SER A 142 -2.94 11.53 0.15
N LEU A 143 -1.91 10.93 0.75
CA LEU A 143 -1.42 11.33 2.09
C LEU A 143 -0.58 12.61 2.08
N LEU A 144 0.09 12.92 0.98
CA LEU A 144 0.89 14.14 0.84
C LEU A 144 0.13 15.30 0.19
N SER A 145 -1.12 15.06 -0.21
CA SER A 145 -2.01 16.08 -0.75
C SER A 145 -2.40 17.06 0.37
N GLU A 146 -1.94 18.30 0.32
CA GLU A 146 -2.36 19.37 1.23
C GLU A 146 -3.36 20.28 0.51
N THR A 147 -4.66 20.12 0.78
CA THR A 147 -5.71 20.88 0.10
C THR A 147 -6.67 21.54 1.08
N HIS A 148 -7.23 22.68 0.68
CA HIS A 148 -8.23 23.39 1.48
C HIS A 148 -9.57 22.64 1.52
N PHE A 149 -9.86 21.85 0.48
CA PHE A 149 -11.12 21.15 0.31
C PHE A 149 -10.91 19.65 0.13
N GLN A 150 -11.57 18.86 0.97
CA GLN A 150 -11.45 17.40 0.99
C GLN A 150 -11.74 16.70 -0.34
N HIS A 151 -12.59 17.28 -1.19
CA HIS A 151 -12.93 16.69 -2.49
C HIS A 151 -11.87 16.93 -3.59
N LEU A 152 -10.84 17.73 -3.29
CA LEU A 152 -9.68 17.97 -4.15
C LEU A 152 -8.43 17.22 -3.64
N SER A 153 -8.57 16.48 -2.53
CA SER A 153 -7.50 15.72 -1.87
C SER A 153 -7.20 14.40 -2.55
#